data_AF-A0A7Y2I4L4-F1
#
_entry.id   AF-A0A7Y2I4L4-F1
#
_cell.length_a   1.000
_cell.length_b   1.000
_cell.length_c   1.000
_cell.angle_alpha   90.00
_cell.angle_beta   90.00
_cell.angle_gamma   90.00
#
_symmetry.space_group_name_H-M   'P 1'
#
loop_
_entity.id
_entity.type
_entity.pdbx_description
1 polymer ?
#
loop_
_entity_poly.entity_id
_entity_poly.type
_entity_poly.pdbx_seq_one_letter_code
_entity_poly.pdbx_strand_id
1 'polypeptide(L)'
;MATIYLPATIKGQSSESMGINNFSPRAGATAAYFLCLLLVLVYVNMFPIWKYLSTILKDIFFVILPPVILGLFIGGVLWLRLKIRQTSRSLDKTSIGIGILICCIGLLSTDPDFPIKRVHVFEYAFLCLVARYAMSHFLDGLPLLFFSACFGALLGIHDEFLQGLHPARTYGLRDMGVNMLGSFGGGLIWHGLHLFSLERPSTVDRADVYFLGWLLVAVLLLVWPAVYYRGLVVEIWVALPLLAAPAYYFIYRKSFSKKLSHGISAVTAAAVSLVIYPFLTKLPGIVFY
;
A
#
# COMPACT_ATOMS: atom_id res chain seq x y z
N MET A 1 45.59 43.07 24.00
CA MET A 1 44.65 43.06 22.86
C MET A 1 43.38 42.36 23.30
N ALA A 2 42.31 43.11 23.54
CA ALA A 2 41.02 42.58 23.97
C ALA A 2 40.07 42.59 22.76
N THR A 3 39.60 41.40 22.35
CA THR A 3 38.67 41.24 21.23
C THR A 3 37.25 41.30 21.77
N ILE A 4 36.55 42.38 21.46
CA ILE A 4 35.13 42.58 21.76
C ILE A 4 34.31 41.82 20.72
N TYR A 5 33.57 40.79 21.14
CA TYR A 5 32.56 40.12 20.30
C TYR A 5 31.22 40.86 20.42
N LEU A 6 30.78 41.46 19.31
CA LEU A 6 29.41 41.96 19.15
C LEU A 6 28.48 40.79 18.78
N PRO A 7 27.28 40.68 19.38
CA PRO A 7 26.29 39.70 18.96
C PRO A 7 25.54 40.20 17.71
N ALA A 8 25.65 39.46 16.61
CA ALA A 8 24.80 39.66 15.45
C ALA A 8 23.40 39.09 15.71
N THR A 9 22.49 39.94 16.20
CA THR A 9 21.05 39.70 16.14
C THR A 9 20.58 39.77 14.69
N ILE A 10 20.31 38.62 14.08
CA ILE A 10 19.49 38.54 12.87
C ILE A 10 18.06 38.21 13.31
N LYS A 11 17.29 39.28 13.55
CA LYS A 11 15.83 39.27 13.47
C LYS A 11 15.47 39.36 11.98
N GLY A 12 15.14 38.23 11.37
CA GLY A 12 14.61 38.15 10.01
C GLY A 12 13.27 37.44 10.03
N GLN A 13 12.21 38.22 9.87
CA GLN A 13 10.79 37.86 9.89
C GLN A 13 10.47 36.51 9.21
N SER A 14 9.93 35.58 9.99
CA SER A 14 9.16 34.46 9.48
C SER A 14 7.90 35.02 8.81
N SER A 15 7.82 34.91 7.49
CA SER A 15 6.55 35.11 6.79
C SER A 15 5.57 34.04 7.28
N GLU A 16 4.60 34.48 8.07
CA GLU A 16 3.38 33.74 8.36
C GLU A 16 2.61 33.59 7.05
N SER A 17 3.00 32.62 6.22
CA SER A 17 2.10 32.14 5.19
C SER A 17 0.96 31.43 5.91
N MET A 18 -0.25 32.00 5.83
CA MET A 18 -1.49 31.40 6.33
C MET A 18 -1.73 30.06 5.61
N GLY A 19 -1.15 28.99 6.16
CA GLY A 19 -1.90 28.10 7.02
C GLY A 19 -2.86 27.12 6.36
N ILE A 20 -2.59 26.60 5.15
CA ILE A 20 -3.40 25.50 4.59
C ILE A 20 -3.13 24.16 5.31
N ASN A 21 -2.10 24.03 6.15
CA ASN A 21 -1.76 22.76 6.80
C ASN A 21 -1.60 22.84 8.33
N ASN A 22 -2.65 23.28 9.04
CA ASN A 22 -2.71 23.17 10.52
C ASN A 22 -3.18 21.80 11.02
N PHE A 23 -3.31 20.81 10.15
CA PHE A 23 -3.68 19.47 10.59
C PHE A 23 -2.53 18.82 11.36
N SER A 24 -2.85 18.25 12.52
CA SER A 24 -1.87 17.41 13.23
C SER A 24 -1.40 16.26 12.32
N PRO A 25 -0.14 15.78 12.45
CA PRO A 25 0.36 14.66 11.65
C PRO A 25 -0.56 13.42 11.70
N ARG A 26 -1.26 13.22 12.83
CA ARG A 26 -2.25 12.15 12.99
C ARG A 26 -3.49 12.35 12.12
N ALA A 27 -3.99 13.57 12.02
CA ALA A 27 -5.14 13.89 11.18
C ALA A 27 -4.80 13.69 9.68
N GLY A 28 -3.62 14.15 9.24
CA GLY A 28 -3.12 13.91 7.88
C GLY A 28 -2.98 12.43 7.56
N ALA A 29 -2.35 11.66 8.45
CA ALA A 29 -2.23 10.21 8.29
C ALA A 29 -3.60 9.51 8.25
N THR A 30 -4.51 9.89 9.14
CA THR A 30 -5.86 9.31 9.20
C THR A 30 -6.63 9.57 7.91
N ALA A 31 -6.64 10.81 7.41
CA ALA A 31 -7.28 11.16 6.15
C ALA A 31 -6.71 10.37 4.97
N ALA A 32 -5.39 10.18 4.93
CA ALA A 32 -4.74 9.39 3.89
C ALA A 32 -5.08 7.89 3.99
N TYR A 33 -5.18 7.31 5.19
CA TYR A 33 -5.68 5.94 5.36
C TYR A 33 -7.13 5.80 4.90
N PHE A 34 -8.00 6.75 5.23
CA PHE A 34 -9.36 6.78 4.71
C PHE A 34 -9.39 6.86 3.18
N LEU A 35 -8.53 7.69 2.59
CA LEU A 35 -8.39 7.76 1.14
C LEU A 35 -7.95 6.41 0.55
N CYS A 36 -7.02 5.68 1.17
CA CYS A 36 -6.67 4.33 0.73
C CYS A 36 -7.88 3.39 0.72
N LEU A 37 -8.71 3.41 1.77
CA LEU A 37 -9.92 2.59 1.84
C LEU A 37 -10.94 2.97 0.77
N LEU A 38 -11.14 4.27 0.54
CA LEU A 38 -12.02 4.78 -0.51
C LEU A 38 -11.53 4.38 -1.91
N LEU A 39 -10.22 4.44 -2.15
CA LEU A 39 -9.63 4.01 -3.42
C LEU A 39 -9.89 2.53 -3.70
N VAL A 40 -9.76 1.65 -2.71
CA VAL A 40 -10.13 0.23 -2.87
C VAL A 40 -11.59 0.08 -3.26
N LEU A 41 -12.52 0.80 -2.62
CA LEU A 41 -13.93 0.76 -3.00
C LEU A 41 -14.15 1.27 -4.43
N VAL A 42 -13.42 2.31 -4.85
CA VAL A 42 -13.47 2.80 -6.22
C VAL A 42 -12.97 1.72 -7.19
N TYR A 43 -11.80 1.12 -6.95
CA TYR A 43 -11.22 0.07 -7.81
C TYR A 43 -12.16 -1.13 -7.95
N VAL A 44 -12.69 -1.63 -6.82
CA VAL A 44 -13.73 -2.67 -6.82
C VAL A 44 -14.91 -2.26 -7.68
N ASN A 45 -15.32 -0.99 -7.74
CA ASN A 45 -16.48 -0.57 -8.53
C ASN A 45 -16.16 -0.13 -9.98
N MET A 46 -14.91 -0.21 -10.44
CA MET A 46 -14.56 0.17 -11.81
C MET A 46 -14.89 -0.87 -12.89
N PHE A 47 -15.11 -2.14 -12.55
CA PHE A 47 -15.36 -3.19 -13.54
C PHE A 47 -16.56 -2.93 -14.47
N PRO A 48 -17.74 -2.44 -14.04
CA PRO A 48 -18.84 -2.16 -14.97
C PRO A 48 -18.45 -1.12 -16.01
N ILE A 49 -17.66 -0.11 -15.60
CA ILE A 49 -17.14 0.92 -16.49
C ILE A 49 -16.15 0.31 -17.47
N TRP A 50 -15.21 -0.50 -16.97
CA TRP A 50 -14.24 -1.19 -17.82
C TRP A 50 -14.87 -2.17 -18.80
N LYS A 51 -15.85 -2.94 -18.35
CA LYS A 51 -16.64 -3.86 -19.18
C LYS A 51 -17.43 -3.12 -20.24
N TYR A 52 -17.99 -1.95 -19.92
CA TYR A 52 -18.64 -1.11 -20.91
C TYR A 52 -17.64 -0.58 -21.94
N LEU A 53 -16.51 -0.04 -21.48
CA LEU A 53 -15.45 0.45 -22.37
C LEU A 53 -14.90 -0.65 -23.27
N SER A 54 -14.82 -1.91 -22.82
CA SER A 54 -14.36 -3.03 -23.64
C SER A 54 -15.32 -3.42 -24.75
N THR A 55 -16.58 -2.97 -24.71
CA THR A 55 -17.50 -3.12 -25.84
C THR A 55 -17.29 -2.09 -26.94
N ILE A 56 -16.65 -0.96 -26.61
CA ILE A 56 -16.46 0.18 -27.52
C ILE A 56 -15.03 0.20 -28.07
N LEU A 57 -14.06 -0.11 -27.22
CA LEU A 57 -12.63 -0.05 -27.50
C LEU A 57 -12.11 -1.44 -27.84
N LYS A 58 -11.18 -1.50 -28.81
CA LYS A 58 -10.52 -2.76 -29.21
C LYS A 58 -9.61 -3.27 -28.11
N ASP A 59 -9.39 -4.58 -28.04
CA ASP A 59 -8.53 -5.24 -27.05
C ASP A 59 -7.11 -4.63 -26.94
N ILE A 60 -6.55 -4.19 -28.06
CA ILE A 60 -5.24 -3.53 -28.11
C ILE A 60 -5.16 -2.29 -27.21
N PHE A 61 -6.28 -1.59 -27.02
CA PHE A 61 -6.36 -0.45 -26.12
C PHE A 61 -6.10 -0.86 -24.67
N PHE A 62 -6.66 -1.99 -24.22
CA PHE A 62 -6.49 -2.50 -22.86
C PHE A 62 -5.10 -3.12 -22.61
N VAL A 63 -4.39 -3.48 -23.68
CA VAL A 63 -3.00 -3.91 -23.62
C VAL A 63 -2.05 -2.72 -23.44
N ILE A 64 -2.31 -1.61 -24.14
CA ILE A 64 -1.43 -0.44 -24.20
C ILE A 64 -1.72 0.58 -23.10
N LEU A 65 -2.99 0.79 -22.74
CA LEU A 65 -3.40 1.84 -21.81
C LEU A 65 -2.73 1.69 -20.44
N PRO A 66 -2.72 0.52 -19.78
CA PRO A 66 -2.13 0.38 -18.44
C PRO A 66 -0.64 0.76 -18.35
N PRO A 67 0.27 0.27 -19.23
CA PRO A 67 1.66 0.71 -19.18
C PRO A 67 1.83 2.20 -19.50
N VAL A 68 0.99 2.77 -20.37
CA VAL A 68 1.01 4.22 -20.64
C VAL A 68 0.61 5.03 -19.42
N ILE A 69 -0.49 4.68 -18.74
CA ILE A 69 -0.94 5.34 -17.51
C ILE A 69 0.15 5.24 -16.44
N LEU A 70 0.74 4.06 -16.25
CA LEU A 70 1.82 3.85 -15.28
C LEU A 70 3.04 4.73 -15.60
N GLY A 71 3.46 4.78 -16.87
CA GLY A 71 4.59 5.60 -17.31
C GLY A 71 4.34 7.10 -17.12
N LEU A 72 3.15 7.58 -17.51
CA LEU A 72 2.75 8.97 -17.30
C LEU A 72 2.67 9.34 -15.82
N PHE A 73 2.18 8.42 -14.99
CA PHE A 73 2.10 8.64 -13.55
C PHE A 73 3.48 8.74 -12.91
N ILE A 74 4.37 7.78 -13.17
CA ILE A 74 5.76 7.82 -12.67
C ILE A 74 6.46 9.08 -13.17
N GLY A 75 6.32 9.40 -14.46
CA GLY A 75 6.90 10.60 -15.08
C GLY A 75 6.37 11.90 -14.46
N GLY A 76 5.07 11.97 -14.21
CA GLY A 76 4.41 13.11 -13.54
C GLY A 76 4.88 13.31 -12.11
N VAL A 77 5.00 12.22 -11.33
CA VAL A 77 5.53 12.27 -9.96
C VAL A 77 7.00 12.70 -9.94
N LEU A 78 7.81 12.15 -10.85
CA LEU A 78 9.21 12.56 -11.01
C LEU A 78 9.32 14.05 -11.40
N TRP A 79 8.52 14.50 -12.37
CA TRP A 79 8.50 15.91 -12.78
C TRP A 79 8.09 16.83 -11.63
N LEU A 80 7.05 16.47 -10.87
CA LEU A 80 6.60 17.23 -9.70
C LEU A 80 7.70 17.31 -8.64
N ARG A 81 8.37 16.18 -8.35
CA ARG A 81 9.52 16.15 -7.43
C ARG A 81 10.62 17.12 -7.88
N LEU A 82 11.01 17.07 -9.16
CA LEU A 82 12.06 17.92 -9.72
C LEU A 82 11.68 19.40 -9.66
N LYS A 83 10.42 19.74 -9.93
CA LYS A 83 9.90 21.11 -9.88
C LYS A 83 9.87 21.67 -8.46
N ILE A 84 9.45 20.86 -7.48
CA ILE A 84 9.33 21.30 -6.08
C ILE A 84 10.71 21.44 -5.42
N ARG A 85 11.81 20.95 -6.05
CA ARG A 85 13.20 21.01 -5.51
C ARG A 85 13.29 20.58 -4.05
N GLN A 86 12.46 19.61 -3.65
CA GLN A 86 12.20 19.29 -2.26
C GLN A 86 13.39 18.61 -1.55
N THR A 87 14.43 18.21 -2.30
CA THR A 87 15.58 17.46 -1.76
C THR A 87 16.82 17.71 -2.62
N SER A 88 17.97 18.00 -2.00
CA SER A 88 19.28 18.00 -2.68
C SER A 88 19.79 16.58 -2.98
N ARG A 89 19.09 15.53 -2.53
CA ARG A 89 19.51 14.14 -2.69
C ARG A 89 19.35 13.68 -4.13
N SER A 90 20.41 13.02 -4.60
CA SER A 90 20.40 12.27 -5.85
C SER A 90 19.32 11.19 -5.82
N LEU A 91 18.87 10.79 -7.00
CA LEU A 91 17.95 9.67 -7.15
C LEU A 91 18.68 8.35 -6.87
N ASP A 92 18.08 7.47 -6.09
CA ASP A 92 18.51 6.07 -6.04
C ASP A 92 17.95 5.34 -7.27
N LYS A 93 18.77 5.35 -8.32
CA LYS A 93 18.47 4.72 -9.61
C LYS A 93 18.29 3.21 -9.49
N THR A 94 18.92 2.57 -8.50
CA THR A 94 18.83 1.12 -8.30
C THR A 94 17.43 0.76 -7.82
N SER A 95 16.93 1.41 -6.76
CA SER A 95 15.56 1.19 -6.29
C SER A 95 14.52 1.51 -7.36
N ILE A 96 14.71 2.60 -8.12
CA ILE A 96 13.80 2.94 -9.24
C ILE A 96 13.83 1.84 -10.31
N GLY A 97 15.01 1.38 -10.73
CA GLY A 97 15.16 0.34 -11.75
C GLY A 97 14.53 -0.99 -11.33
N ILE A 98 14.77 -1.43 -10.10
CA ILE A 98 14.15 -2.65 -9.55
C ILE A 98 12.63 -2.48 -9.43
N GLY A 99 12.15 -1.32 -8.99
CA GLY A 99 10.72 -1.05 -8.88
C GLY A 99 10.01 -1.08 -10.25
N ILE A 100 10.62 -0.49 -11.29
CA ILE A 100 10.12 -0.58 -12.67
C ILE A 100 10.10 -2.03 -13.15
N LEU A 101 11.17 -2.79 -12.91
CA LEU A 101 11.23 -4.21 -13.28
C LEU A 101 10.10 -5.01 -12.61
N ILE A 102 9.84 -4.81 -11.32
CA ILE A 102 8.75 -5.47 -10.58
C ILE A 102 7.38 -5.08 -11.16
N CYS A 103 7.15 -3.80 -11.47
CA CYS A 103 5.92 -3.38 -12.12
C CYS A 103 5.74 -4.04 -13.50
N CYS A 104 6.81 -4.14 -14.31
CA CYS A 104 6.78 -4.86 -15.58
C CYS A 104 6.45 -6.34 -15.40
N ILE A 105 7.03 -7.01 -14.40
CA ILE A 105 6.67 -8.38 -14.04
C ILE A 105 5.19 -8.46 -13.67
N GLY A 106 4.65 -7.52 -12.89
CA GLY A 106 3.23 -7.45 -12.56
C GLY A 106 2.32 -7.33 -13.80
N LEU A 107 2.68 -6.45 -14.73
CA LEU A 107 1.95 -6.26 -15.99
C LEU A 107 1.93 -7.54 -16.84
N LEU A 108 3.07 -8.24 -16.91
CA LEU A 108 3.21 -9.50 -17.64
C LEU A 108 2.56 -10.69 -16.91
N SER A 109 2.48 -10.63 -15.58
CA SER A 109 1.86 -11.67 -14.75
C SER A 109 0.35 -11.59 -14.75
N THR A 110 -0.26 -10.54 -15.31
CA THR A 110 -1.72 -10.39 -15.38
C THR A 110 -2.34 -11.36 -16.41
N ASP A 111 -3.58 -11.78 -16.17
CA ASP A 111 -4.33 -12.65 -17.08
C ASP A 111 -4.41 -12.10 -18.52
N PRO A 112 -3.86 -12.81 -19.54
CA PRO A 112 -3.93 -12.36 -20.92
C PRO A 112 -5.37 -12.30 -21.45
N ASP A 113 -6.29 -13.12 -20.91
CA ASP A 113 -7.69 -13.12 -21.33
C ASP A 113 -8.46 -11.91 -20.77
N PHE A 114 -7.92 -11.26 -19.75
CA PHE A 114 -8.48 -10.06 -19.12
C PHE A 114 -7.44 -8.93 -19.04
N PRO A 115 -7.00 -8.37 -20.19
CA PRO A 115 -5.88 -7.42 -20.26
C PRO A 115 -6.12 -6.16 -19.42
N ILE A 116 -7.39 -5.80 -19.18
CA ILE A 116 -7.73 -4.65 -18.35
C ILE A 116 -7.22 -4.79 -16.91
N LYS A 117 -7.11 -6.00 -16.35
CA LYS A 117 -6.60 -6.24 -14.99
C LYS A 117 -5.19 -5.70 -14.78
N ARG A 118 -4.45 -5.38 -15.86
CA ARG A 118 -3.11 -4.78 -15.79
C ARG A 118 -3.14 -3.40 -15.13
N VAL A 119 -4.29 -2.74 -15.13
CA VAL A 119 -4.51 -1.46 -14.43
C VAL A 119 -4.22 -1.57 -12.93
N HIS A 120 -4.38 -2.77 -12.34
CA HIS A 120 -4.10 -3.02 -10.93
C HIS A 120 -2.64 -2.65 -10.57
N VAL A 121 -1.67 -2.90 -11.45
CA VAL A 121 -0.26 -2.52 -11.17
C VAL A 121 -0.14 -1.02 -10.88
N PHE A 122 -0.83 -0.19 -11.68
CA PHE A 122 -0.86 1.25 -11.48
C PHE A 122 -1.65 1.63 -10.23
N GLU A 123 -2.85 1.07 -10.06
CA GLU A 123 -3.72 1.33 -8.91
C GLU A 123 -2.99 1.07 -7.58
N TYR A 124 -2.30 -0.08 -7.47
CA TYR A 124 -1.57 -0.44 -6.26
C TYR A 124 -0.25 0.29 -6.09
N ALA A 125 0.38 0.75 -7.18
CA ALA A 125 1.51 1.67 -7.09
C ALA A 125 1.07 3.04 -6.54
N PHE A 126 -0.07 3.56 -6.99
CA PHE A 126 -0.66 4.81 -6.48
C PHE A 126 -1.16 4.67 -5.05
N LEU A 127 -1.87 3.59 -4.73
CA LEU A 127 -2.32 3.28 -3.37
C LEU A 127 -1.14 3.20 -2.39
N CYS A 128 -0.02 2.59 -2.81
CA CYS A 128 1.22 2.56 -2.05
C CYS A 128 1.79 3.98 -1.82
N LEU A 129 1.69 4.89 -2.79
CA LEU A 129 2.12 6.29 -2.61
C LEU A 129 1.28 7.00 -1.53
N VAL A 130 -0.04 6.80 -1.54
CA VAL A 130 -0.96 7.39 -0.53
C VAL A 130 -0.69 6.80 0.85
N ALA A 131 -0.53 5.47 0.95
CA ALA A 131 -0.17 4.80 2.20
C ALA A 131 1.20 5.26 2.72
N ARG A 132 2.16 5.45 1.81
CA ARG A 132 3.49 5.99 2.13
C ARG A 132 3.38 7.41 2.69
N TYR A 133 2.58 8.27 2.08
CA TYR A 133 2.32 9.61 2.64
C TYR A 133 1.78 9.50 4.07
N ALA A 134 0.76 8.67 4.32
CA ALA A 134 0.19 8.47 5.65
C ALA A 134 1.24 8.05 6.69
N MET A 135 2.06 7.06 6.33
CA MET A 135 3.07 6.48 7.21
C MET A 135 4.31 7.36 7.39
N SER A 136 4.61 8.26 6.46
CA SER A 136 5.78 9.14 6.50
C SER A 136 5.81 10.09 7.70
N HIS A 137 4.66 10.34 8.31
CA HIS A 137 4.56 11.09 9.55
C HIS A 137 5.22 10.38 10.74
N PHE A 138 5.44 9.06 10.66
CA PHE A 138 5.91 8.21 11.77
C PHE A 138 7.10 7.32 11.40
N LEU A 139 7.18 6.90 10.14
CA LEU A 139 8.18 5.97 9.62
C LEU A 139 9.10 6.67 8.63
N ASP A 140 10.26 6.05 8.39
CA ASP A 140 11.22 6.55 7.41
C ASP A 140 11.99 5.43 6.70
N GLY A 141 12.70 5.80 5.63
CA GLY A 141 13.66 4.96 4.93
C GLY A 141 13.09 3.62 4.47
N LEU A 142 13.79 2.54 4.83
CA LEU A 142 13.38 1.16 4.53
C LEU A 142 12.10 0.74 5.27
N PRO A 143 11.91 1.00 6.58
CA PRO A 143 10.62 0.78 7.23
C PRO A 143 9.45 1.43 6.51
N LEU A 144 9.60 2.68 6.07
CA LEU A 144 8.53 3.37 5.35
C LEU A 144 8.19 2.67 4.04
N LEU A 145 9.20 2.23 3.27
CA LEU A 145 9.00 1.42 2.06
C LEU A 145 8.29 0.09 2.37
N PHE A 146 8.81 -0.65 3.35
CA PHE A 146 8.33 -1.98 3.67
C PHE A 146 6.87 -1.95 4.15
N PHE A 147 6.56 -1.10 5.14
CA PHE A 147 5.22 -1.03 5.70
C PHE A 147 4.21 -0.43 4.72
N SER A 148 4.57 0.57 3.89
CA SER A 148 3.64 1.10 2.89
C SER A 148 3.31 0.08 1.80
N ALA A 149 4.31 -0.69 1.35
CA ALA A 149 4.12 -1.75 0.38
C ALA A 149 3.32 -2.94 0.94
N CYS A 150 3.63 -3.39 2.16
CA CYS A 150 2.84 -4.42 2.84
C CYS A 150 1.38 -3.99 3.04
N PHE A 151 1.16 -2.74 3.45
CA PHE A 151 -0.19 -2.22 3.63
C PHE A 151 -0.97 -2.18 2.31
N GLY A 152 -0.35 -1.67 1.23
CA GLY A 152 -0.98 -1.68 -0.09
C GLY A 152 -1.24 -3.10 -0.62
N ALA A 153 -0.32 -4.05 -0.40
CA ALA A 153 -0.53 -5.46 -0.76
C ALA A 153 -1.69 -6.11 0.02
N LEU A 154 -1.83 -5.82 1.31
CA LEU A 154 -2.96 -6.29 2.12
C LEU A 154 -4.29 -5.70 1.63
N LEU A 155 -4.31 -4.41 1.29
CA LEU A 155 -5.48 -3.81 0.64
C LEU A 155 -5.78 -4.45 -0.72
N GLY A 156 -4.75 -4.94 -1.41
CA GLY A 156 -4.89 -5.76 -2.62
C GLY A 156 -5.59 -7.09 -2.40
N ILE A 157 -5.40 -7.72 -1.24
CA ILE A 157 -6.15 -8.92 -0.86
C ILE A 157 -7.59 -8.55 -0.50
N HIS A 158 -7.80 -7.42 0.17
CA HIS A 158 -9.15 -6.93 0.48
C HIS A 158 -9.98 -6.66 -0.78
N ASP A 159 -9.40 -6.02 -1.79
CA ASP A 159 -10.02 -5.79 -3.09
C ASP A 159 -10.47 -7.11 -3.73
N GLU A 160 -9.54 -8.07 -3.86
CA GLU A 160 -9.84 -9.37 -4.43
C GLU A 160 -10.93 -10.11 -3.65
N PHE A 161 -10.88 -10.12 -2.31
CA PHE A 161 -11.96 -10.71 -1.53
C PHE A 161 -13.29 -9.96 -1.69
N LEU A 162 -13.31 -8.63 -1.76
CA LEU A 162 -14.54 -7.88 -2.03
C LEU A 162 -15.12 -8.20 -3.41
N GLN A 163 -14.26 -8.34 -4.42
CA GLN A 163 -14.66 -8.79 -5.75
C GLN A 163 -15.20 -10.24 -5.71
N GLY A 164 -14.54 -11.12 -4.96
CA GLY A 164 -14.96 -12.50 -4.77
C GLY A 164 -16.33 -12.64 -4.11
N LEU A 165 -16.78 -11.68 -3.30
CA LEU A 165 -18.14 -11.69 -2.74
C LEU A 165 -19.22 -11.28 -3.75
N HIS A 166 -18.85 -10.77 -4.93
CA HIS A 166 -19.78 -10.31 -5.94
C HIS A 166 -20.04 -11.41 -6.99
N PRO A 167 -21.31 -11.80 -7.27
CA PRO A 167 -21.64 -12.97 -8.11
C PRO A 167 -21.18 -12.85 -9.57
N ALA A 168 -21.01 -11.63 -10.07
CA ALA A 168 -20.50 -11.39 -11.42
C ALA A 168 -18.97 -11.35 -11.54
N ARG A 169 -18.24 -11.68 -10.47
CA ARG A 169 -16.78 -11.61 -10.42
C ARG A 169 -16.20 -12.81 -9.71
N THR A 170 -14.91 -13.01 -9.95
CA THR A 170 -14.10 -13.99 -9.26
C THR A 170 -12.88 -13.28 -8.69
N TYR A 171 -12.28 -13.90 -7.69
CA TYR A 171 -11.03 -13.47 -7.09
C TYR A 171 -9.95 -14.50 -7.36
N GLY A 172 -8.69 -14.08 -7.43
CA GLY A 172 -7.60 -14.99 -7.77
C GLY A 172 -6.31 -14.70 -7.02
N LEU A 173 -5.56 -15.75 -6.69
CA LEU A 173 -4.19 -15.60 -6.16
C LEU A 173 -3.29 -14.85 -7.13
N ARG A 174 -3.53 -15.02 -8.43
CA ARG A 174 -2.82 -14.30 -9.49
C ARG A 174 -3.02 -12.79 -9.37
N ASP A 175 -4.26 -12.34 -9.22
CA ASP A 175 -4.61 -10.92 -9.15
C ASP A 175 -4.12 -10.31 -7.83
N MET A 176 -4.22 -11.04 -6.71
CA MET A 176 -3.57 -10.65 -5.44
C MET A 176 -2.05 -10.48 -5.60
N GLY A 177 -1.42 -11.39 -6.36
CA GLY A 177 0.00 -11.30 -6.70
C GLY A 177 0.34 -10.06 -7.53
N VAL A 178 -0.48 -9.73 -8.54
CA VAL A 178 -0.34 -8.51 -9.35
C VAL A 178 -0.48 -7.26 -8.48
N ASN A 179 -1.47 -7.22 -7.57
CA ASN A 179 -1.68 -6.12 -6.62
C ASN A 179 -0.45 -5.94 -5.71
N MET A 180 0.09 -7.05 -5.19
CA MET A 180 1.32 -7.07 -4.40
C MET A 180 2.53 -6.53 -5.20
N LEU A 181 2.72 -6.99 -6.44
CA LEU A 181 3.80 -6.52 -7.31
C LEU A 181 3.66 -5.02 -7.62
N GLY A 182 2.46 -4.53 -7.90
CA GLY A 182 2.19 -3.10 -8.08
C GLY A 182 2.55 -2.29 -6.83
N SER A 183 2.18 -2.78 -5.65
CA SER A 183 2.47 -2.11 -4.38
C SER A 183 3.97 -2.06 -4.05
N PHE A 184 4.68 -3.18 -4.19
CA PHE A 184 6.13 -3.25 -3.94
C PHE A 184 6.94 -2.53 -5.02
N GLY A 185 6.58 -2.69 -6.29
CA GLY A 185 7.21 -1.99 -7.41
C GLY A 185 7.06 -0.47 -7.29
N GLY A 186 5.83 0.00 -7.04
CA GLY A 186 5.55 1.40 -6.73
C GLY A 186 6.33 1.87 -5.50
N GLY A 187 6.30 1.11 -4.40
CA GLY A 187 7.01 1.42 -3.16
C GLY A 187 8.51 1.67 -3.37
N LEU A 188 9.18 0.82 -4.15
CA LEU A 188 10.58 0.96 -4.53
C LEU A 188 10.84 2.21 -5.37
N ILE A 189 9.96 2.52 -6.33
CA ILE A 189 10.05 3.76 -7.11
C ILE A 189 9.94 4.97 -6.18
N TRP A 190 8.94 5.01 -5.29
CA TRP A 190 8.74 6.12 -4.35
C TRP A 190 9.90 6.29 -3.37
N HIS A 191 10.50 5.17 -2.95
CA HIS A 191 11.69 5.17 -2.11
C HIS A 191 12.91 5.72 -2.85
N GLY A 192 13.16 5.29 -4.09
CA GLY A 192 14.29 5.78 -4.87
C GLY A 192 14.15 7.24 -5.32
N LEU A 193 12.91 7.73 -5.41
CA LEU A 193 12.59 9.16 -5.53
C LEU A 193 12.71 9.93 -4.20
N HIS A 194 13.03 9.27 -3.09
CA HIS A 194 13.09 9.84 -1.74
C HIS A 194 11.81 10.58 -1.32
N LEU A 195 10.65 10.14 -1.82
CA LEU A 195 9.38 10.78 -1.48
C LEU A 195 9.07 10.54 0.01
N PHE A 196 8.84 11.64 0.72
CA PHE A 196 8.48 11.69 2.14
C PHE A 196 9.49 11.02 3.09
N SER A 197 10.77 10.90 2.69
CA SER A 197 11.80 10.27 3.51
C SER A 197 12.76 11.28 4.13
N LEU A 198 12.99 11.17 5.44
CA LEU A 198 14.03 11.84 6.21
C LEU A 198 15.11 10.81 6.62
N GLU A 199 16.38 11.23 6.71
CA GLU A 199 17.45 10.43 7.38
C GLU A 199 17.09 10.08 8.84
N ARG A 200 16.41 8.96 9.14
CA ARG A 200 16.17 8.52 10.54
C ARG A 200 16.63 7.08 10.76
N PRO A 201 17.55 6.83 11.71
CA PRO A 201 17.94 5.47 12.04
C PRO A 201 16.74 4.74 12.64
N SER A 202 16.47 3.54 12.15
CA SER A 202 15.48 2.62 12.71
C SER A 202 16.19 1.41 13.29
N THR A 203 15.67 0.92 14.41
CA THR A 203 16.12 -0.34 15.02
C THR A 203 14.98 -1.33 14.86
N VAL A 204 15.33 -2.51 14.35
CA VAL A 204 14.41 -3.65 14.22
C VAL A 204 14.73 -4.59 15.37
N ASP A 205 13.74 -4.86 16.22
CA ASP A 205 13.87 -5.81 17.30
C ASP A 205 13.45 -7.21 16.83
N ARG A 206 13.98 -8.26 17.46
CA ARG A 206 13.62 -9.65 17.10
C ARG A 206 12.11 -9.91 17.21
N ALA A 207 11.46 -9.27 18.18
CA ALA A 207 10.01 -9.36 18.36
C ALA A 207 9.26 -8.81 17.13
N ASP A 208 9.73 -7.71 16.53
CA ASP A 208 9.12 -7.15 15.32
C ASP A 208 9.19 -8.18 14.17
N VAL A 209 10.34 -8.81 13.98
CA VAL A 209 10.55 -9.81 12.92
C VAL A 209 9.67 -11.04 13.13
N TYR A 210 9.64 -11.60 14.34
CA TYR A 210 8.81 -12.78 14.62
C TYR A 210 7.33 -12.49 14.46
N PHE A 211 6.87 -11.30 14.89
CA PHE A 211 5.47 -10.92 14.74
C PHE A 211 5.09 -10.68 13.28
N LEU A 212 5.93 -10.01 12.50
CA LEU A 212 5.70 -9.84 11.06
C LEU A 212 5.72 -11.18 10.31
N GLY A 213 6.60 -12.09 10.70
CA GLY A 213 6.63 -13.46 10.20
C GLY A 213 5.34 -14.23 10.53
N TRP A 214 4.87 -14.15 11.78
CA TRP A 214 3.57 -14.69 12.19
C TRP A 214 2.44 -14.11 11.34
N LEU A 215 2.40 -12.79 11.18
CA LEU A 215 1.34 -12.12 10.44
C LEU A 215 1.32 -12.55 8.97
N LEU A 216 2.48 -12.65 8.33
CA LEU A 216 2.59 -13.16 6.96
C LEU A 216 2.04 -14.59 6.85
N VAL A 217 2.48 -15.50 7.73
CA VAL A 217 1.99 -16.89 7.74
C VAL A 217 0.48 -16.93 7.97
N ALA A 218 -0.03 -16.13 8.91
CA ALA A 218 -1.46 -16.06 9.22
C ALA A 218 -2.30 -15.57 8.02
N VAL A 219 -1.82 -14.55 7.29
CA VAL A 219 -2.47 -14.09 6.05
C VAL A 219 -2.45 -15.18 4.98
N LEU A 220 -1.32 -15.86 4.78
CA LEU A 220 -1.21 -16.94 3.80
C LEU A 220 -2.12 -18.13 4.14
N LEU A 221 -2.22 -18.48 5.42
CA LEU A 221 -3.13 -19.53 5.91
C LEU A 221 -4.60 -19.15 5.73
N LEU A 222 -4.93 -17.87 5.58
CA LEU A 222 -6.28 -17.45 5.18
C LEU A 222 -6.45 -17.46 3.66
N VAL A 223 -5.54 -16.82 2.94
CA VAL A 223 -5.65 -16.57 1.49
C VAL A 223 -5.57 -17.86 0.68
N TRP A 224 -4.66 -18.77 1.03
CA TRP A 224 -4.46 -19.99 0.26
C TRP A 224 -5.67 -20.94 0.33
N PRO A 225 -6.22 -21.28 1.52
CA PRO A 225 -7.41 -22.12 1.59
C PRO A 225 -8.66 -21.45 1.02
N ALA A 226 -8.78 -20.11 1.10
CA ALA A 226 -9.97 -19.40 0.61
C ALA A 226 -10.34 -19.80 -0.82
N VAL A 227 -9.34 -19.96 -1.71
CA VAL A 227 -9.52 -20.37 -3.11
C VAL A 227 -10.30 -21.68 -3.26
N TYR A 228 -10.18 -22.60 -2.31
CA TYR A 228 -10.88 -23.89 -2.32
C TYR A 228 -12.33 -23.78 -1.80
N TYR A 229 -12.70 -22.66 -1.18
CA TYR A 229 -14.05 -22.39 -0.68
C TYR A 229 -14.91 -21.59 -1.68
N ARG A 230 -14.60 -21.60 -2.98
CA ARG A 230 -15.49 -21.02 -4.00
C ARG A 230 -16.82 -21.76 -4.04
N GLY A 231 -17.91 -21.00 -4.00
CA GLY A 231 -19.28 -21.48 -3.88
C GLY A 231 -19.61 -22.07 -2.50
N LEU A 232 -18.70 -21.99 -1.53
CA LEU A 232 -18.83 -22.59 -0.21
C LEU A 232 -18.72 -21.52 0.89
N VAL A 233 -19.21 -21.91 2.06
CA VAL A 233 -19.01 -21.16 3.29
C VAL A 233 -17.58 -21.38 3.77
N VAL A 234 -16.83 -20.31 4.00
CA VAL A 234 -15.45 -20.42 4.51
C VAL A 234 -15.48 -20.79 5.98
N GLU A 235 -14.69 -21.79 6.35
CA GLU A 235 -14.61 -22.17 7.74
C GLU A 235 -13.78 -21.22 8.58
N ILE A 236 -14.30 -20.89 9.77
CA ILE A 236 -13.72 -19.87 10.65
C ILE A 236 -12.32 -20.26 11.17
N TRP A 237 -12.01 -21.56 11.24
CA TRP A 237 -10.73 -22.05 11.73
C TRP A 237 -9.56 -21.57 10.85
N VAL A 238 -9.82 -21.32 9.58
CA VAL A 238 -8.87 -20.77 8.60
C VAL A 238 -8.40 -19.35 9.02
N ALA A 239 -9.23 -18.60 9.74
CA ALA A 239 -8.93 -17.26 10.24
C ALA A 239 -8.34 -17.21 11.66
N LEU A 240 -8.26 -18.34 12.37
CA LEU A 240 -7.77 -18.38 13.76
C LEU A 240 -6.35 -17.82 13.94
N PRO A 241 -5.37 -18.11 13.06
CA PRO A 241 -4.04 -17.52 13.19
C PRO A 241 -4.04 -15.98 13.13
N LEU A 242 -4.91 -15.39 12.31
CA LEU A 242 -5.09 -13.93 12.23
C LEU A 242 -5.80 -13.39 13.48
N LEU A 243 -6.81 -14.08 13.98
CA LEU A 243 -7.49 -13.73 15.24
C LEU A 243 -6.55 -13.79 16.46
N ALA A 244 -5.51 -14.62 16.42
CA ALA A 244 -4.48 -14.67 17.47
C ALA A 244 -3.46 -13.52 17.38
N ALA A 245 -3.33 -12.84 16.22
CA ALA A 245 -2.36 -11.77 16.03
C ALA A 245 -2.58 -10.55 16.96
N PRO A 246 -3.81 -10.06 17.21
CA PRO A 246 -4.05 -9.04 18.23
C PRO A 246 -3.60 -9.48 19.62
N ALA A 247 -3.87 -10.72 20.04
CA ALA A 247 -3.46 -11.23 21.33
C ALA A 247 -1.93 -11.24 21.46
N TYR A 248 -1.22 -11.75 20.44
CA TYR A 248 0.24 -11.67 20.35
C TYR A 248 0.69 -10.21 20.48
N TYR A 249 0.11 -9.31 19.68
CA TYR A 249 0.50 -7.90 19.67
C TYR A 249 0.33 -7.24 21.04
N PHE A 250 -0.75 -7.52 21.77
CA PHE A 250 -0.99 -6.97 23.09
C PHE A 250 -0.04 -7.54 24.16
N ILE A 251 0.21 -8.86 24.14
CA ILE A 251 1.11 -9.54 25.09
C ILE A 251 2.54 -9.00 24.94
N TYR A 252 3.02 -8.87 23.71
CA TYR A 252 4.40 -8.47 23.41
C TYR A 252 4.55 -6.97 23.09
N ARG A 253 3.53 -6.15 23.37
CA ARG A 253 3.50 -4.72 23.00
C ARG A 253 4.75 -3.94 23.42
N LYS A 254 5.28 -4.24 24.61
CA LYS A 254 6.46 -3.56 25.18
C LYS A 254 7.78 -4.01 24.55
N SER A 255 7.79 -5.15 23.86
CA SER A 255 8.96 -5.73 23.20
C SER A 255 9.14 -5.24 21.76
N PHE A 256 8.14 -4.57 21.18
CA PHE A 256 8.24 -4.02 19.83
C PHE A 256 8.98 -2.68 19.80
N SER A 257 9.66 -2.45 18.68
CA SER A 257 10.34 -1.18 18.44
C SER A 257 9.34 -0.03 18.36
N LYS A 258 9.49 0.96 19.25
CA LYS A 258 8.63 2.16 19.25
C LYS A 258 8.62 2.86 17.89
N LYS A 259 9.75 2.84 17.17
CA LYS A 259 9.91 3.46 15.86
C LYS A 259 9.13 2.74 14.77
N LEU A 260 8.90 1.44 14.90
CA LEU A 260 8.15 0.63 13.93
C LEU A 260 6.69 0.42 14.32
N SER A 261 6.34 0.72 15.57
CA SER A 261 5.01 0.48 16.15
C SER A 261 3.84 0.96 15.29
N HIS A 262 3.96 2.11 14.62
CA HIS A 262 2.92 2.62 13.74
C HIS A 262 2.73 1.73 12.50
N GLY A 263 3.81 1.35 11.82
CA GLY A 263 3.77 0.45 10.67
C GLY A 263 3.23 -0.92 11.03
N ILE A 264 3.72 -1.49 12.14
CA ILE A 264 3.22 -2.76 12.68
C ILE A 264 1.72 -2.67 12.96
N SER A 265 1.27 -1.60 13.63
CA SER A 265 -0.16 -1.43 13.94
C SER A 265 -1.02 -1.31 12.68
N ALA A 266 -0.59 -0.53 11.69
CA ALA A 266 -1.34 -0.32 10.45
C ALA A 266 -1.46 -1.60 9.62
N VAL A 267 -0.35 -2.32 9.42
CA VAL A 267 -0.34 -3.60 8.69
C VAL A 267 -1.11 -4.68 9.45
N THR A 268 -1.01 -4.72 10.78
CA THR A 268 -1.82 -5.64 11.61
C THR A 268 -3.30 -5.33 11.49
N ALA A 269 -3.70 -4.06 11.55
CA ALA A 269 -5.10 -3.67 11.43
C ALA A 269 -5.69 -4.07 10.06
N ALA A 270 -4.95 -3.83 8.97
CA ALA A 270 -5.35 -4.30 7.64
C ALA A 270 -5.44 -5.84 7.60
N ALA A 271 -4.40 -6.56 8.01
CA ALA A 271 -4.39 -8.02 7.97
C ALA A 271 -5.49 -8.68 8.82
N VAL A 272 -5.70 -8.21 10.05
CA VAL A 272 -6.74 -8.73 10.95
C VAL A 272 -8.14 -8.42 10.41
N SER A 273 -8.31 -7.32 9.68
CA SER A 273 -9.60 -7.01 9.04
C SER A 273 -10.00 -8.04 7.98
N LEU A 274 -9.06 -8.82 7.41
CA LEU A 274 -9.37 -9.94 6.51
C LEU A 274 -10.19 -11.04 7.18
N VAL A 275 -10.22 -11.08 8.51
CA VAL A 275 -11.07 -12.03 9.25
C VAL A 275 -12.56 -11.80 8.96
N ILE A 276 -12.97 -10.60 8.54
CA ILE A 276 -14.38 -10.29 8.25
C ILE A 276 -14.95 -11.20 7.15
N TYR A 277 -14.15 -11.60 6.16
CA TYR A 277 -14.69 -12.28 4.97
C TYR A 277 -15.22 -13.68 5.28
N PRO A 278 -14.51 -14.56 6.02
CA PRO A 278 -15.08 -15.82 6.48
C PRO A 278 -16.41 -15.64 7.23
N PHE A 279 -16.54 -14.62 8.09
CA PHE A 279 -17.79 -14.32 8.78
C PHE A 279 -18.91 -13.90 7.81
N LEU A 280 -18.60 -13.08 6.81
CA LEU A 280 -19.57 -12.66 5.80
C LEU A 280 -20.14 -13.85 5.03
N THR A 281 -19.32 -14.87 4.72
CA THR A 281 -19.80 -16.07 4.01
C THR A 281 -20.77 -16.95 4.81
N LYS A 282 -20.94 -16.70 6.12
CA LYS A 282 -21.94 -17.39 6.95
C LYS A 282 -23.32 -16.74 6.84
N LEU A 283 -23.42 -15.54 6.27
CA LEU A 283 -24.71 -14.88 6.01
C LEU A 283 -25.39 -15.53 4.81
N PRO A 284 -26.71 -15.81 4.87
CA PRO A 284 -27.44 -16.43 3.76
C PRO A 284 -27.26 -15.65 2.44
N GLY A 285 -26.87 -16.36 1.38
CA GLY A 285 -26.71 -15.79 0.03
C GLY A 285 -25.38 -15.09 -0.24
N ILE A 286 -24.47 -15.03 0.74
CA ILE A 286 -23.12 -14.48 0.55
C ILE A 286 -22.12 -15.65 0.51
N VAL A 287 -21.45 -15.83 -0.62
CA VAL A 287 -20.36 -16.79 -0.79
C VAL A 287 -19.26 -16.14 -1.62
N PHE A 288 -18.08 -16.77 -1.62
CA PHE A 288 -17.04 -16.44 -2.57
C PHE A 288 -17.32 -17.09 -3.92
N TYR A 289 -17.27 -16.32 -5.01
CA TYR A 289 -17.48 -16.77 -6.39
C TYR A 289 -16.15 -17.01 -7.13
#